data_AF-L0MF77-F1
#
_entry.id   AF-L0MF77-F1
#
_cell.length_a   1.000
_cell.length_b   1.000
_cell.length_c   1.000
_cell.angle_alpha   90.00
_cell.angle_beta   90.00
_cell.angle_gamma   90.00
#
_symmetry.space_group_name_H-M   'P 1'
#
loop_
_entity.id
_entity.type
_entity.pdbx_description
1 polymer ?
#
loop_
_entity_poly.entity_id
_entity_poly.type
_entity_poly.pdbx_seq_one_letter_code
_entity_poly.pdbx_strand_id
1 'polypeptide(L)'
;MGLAAGVAKSADTDCSHSHNNYILKKSFQVIGRQGITTDGEHYFVSGTTSIEKYDKNGKMLLANNTPFDQQSELLNHFGDLSSNNGLLYLGAEFFKDGEARNLNISIYDANTLKFIKNIPLDTTSGQKEISAITVDNDNQSFWTTAWGDDESSHYVYQYAISDGRFIQRIKLSPTLSFIQGISYDKGNLFITTDDGQADKKEPDSLYRVNIKQALNQTGDNAVLQHKFTEFTDSGEIEGVNVLNDELLVLNNRGMHIEKGMPIRPYPGYKKEISEVYIYDIRNGCKIK
;
A
#
# COMPACT_ATOMS: atom_id res chain seq x y z
N MET A 1 33.01 6.79 -45.17
CA MET A 1 31.62 6.47 -44.80
C MET A 1 31.64 5.79 -43.45
N GLY A 2 31.12 6.46 -42.42
CA GLY A 2 31.07 5.95 -41.06
C GLY A 2 30.24 6.91 -40.23
N LEU A 3 28.92 6.79 -40.34
CA LEU A 3 27.99 7.57 -39.52
C LEU A 3 27.94 6.94 -38.12
N ALA A 4 28.36 7.71 -37.13
CA ALA A 4 28.09 7.43 -35.73
C ALA A 4 26.57 7.57 -35.48
N ALA A 5 25.94 6.49 -35.07
CA ALA A 5 24.56 6.51 -34.58
C ALA A 5 24.56 7.11 -33.18
N GLY A 6 24.11 8.36 -33.07
CA GLY A 6 23.77 8.97 -31.78
C GLY A 6 22.56 8.26 -31.19
N VAL A 7 22.75 7.59 -30.06
CA VAL A 7 21.66 7.07 -29.24
C VAL A 7 20.89 8.28 -28.72
N ALA A 8 19.65 8.44 -29.16
CA ALA A 8 18.75 9.45 -28.62
C ALA A 8 18.52 9.13 -27.13
N LYS A 9 19.02 10.01 -26.26
CA LYS A 9 18.70 10.03 -24.83
C LYS A 9 17.19 10.26 -24.73
N SER A 10 16.44 9.31 -24.16
CA SER A 10 15.03 9.55 -23.86
C SER A 10 14.96 10.77 -22.94
N ALA A 11 14.22 11.79 -23.37
CA ALA A 11 13.95 12.92 -22.51
C ALA A 11 13.13 12.41 -21.33
N ASP A 12 13.72 12.42 -20.13
CA ASP A 12 12.98 12.36 -18.88
C ASP A 12 12.03 13.57 -18.85
N THR A 13 10.81 13.36 -19.32
CA THR A 13 9.74 14.33 -19.17
C THR A 13 9.24 14.22 -17.73
N ASP A 14 9.59 15.23 -16.95
CA ASP A 14 9.15 15.46 -15.57
C ASP A 14 7.61 15.51 -15.51
N CYS A 15 7.00 14.34 -15.34
CA CYS A 15 5.55 14.19 -15.22
C CYS A 15 5.15 14.45 -13.77
N SER A 16 4.51 15.59 -13.51
CA SER A 16 3.86 15.88 -12.24
C SER A 16 2.41 15.43 -12.31
N HIS A 17 1.97 14.54 -11.41
CA HIS A 17 0.58 14.09 -11.29
C HIS A 17 -0.33 15.20 -10.74
N SER A 18 -0.53 16.30 -11.48
CA SER A 18 -1.22 17.50 -11.02
C SER A 18 -2.71 17.56 -11.35
N HIS A 19 -3.28 16.54 -12.03
CA HIS A 19 -4.71 16.49 -12.31
C HIS A 19 -5.33 15.13 -11.95
N ASN A 20 -6.44 15.19 -11.20
CA ASN A 20 -7.21 14.09 -10.62
C ASN A 20 -8.00 13.27 -11.69
N ASN A 21 -7.32 12.76 -12.70
CA ASN A 21 -7.95 11.90 -13.72
C ASN A 21 -7.59 10.45 -13.44
N TYR A 22 -8.32 9.82 -12.51
CA TYR A 22 -8.24 8.39 -12.23
C TYR A 22 -9.26 7.67 -13.10
N ILE A 23 -8.78 6.95 -14.13
CA ILE A 23 -9.66 6.23 -15.06
C ILE A 23 -9.56 4.74 -14.81
N LEU A 24 -10.61 4.13 -14.26
CA LEU A 24 -10.66 2.68 -14.07
C LEU A 24 -10.54 1.97 -15.42
N LYS A 25 -9.54 1.08 -15.54
CA LYS A 25 -9.25 0.32 -16.76
C LYS A 25 -9.79 -1.10 -16.69
N LYS A 26 -9.58 -1.76 -15.56
CA LYS A 26 -10.00 -3.14 -15.32
C LYS A 26 -9.97 -3.44 -13.82
N SER A 27 -10.65 -4.51 -13.46
CA SER A 27 -10.51 -5.16 -12.15
C SER A 27 -10.42 -6.67 -12.30
N PHE A 28 -9.90 -7.35 -11.29
CA PHE A 28 -9.94 -8.80 -11.17
C PHE A 28 -9.89 -9.23 -9.71
N GLN A 29 -10.48 -10.39 -9.41
CA GLN A 29 -10.48 -10.95 -8.06
C GLN A 29 -9.15 -11.61 -7.73
N VAL A 30 -8.75 -11.50 -6.47
CA VAL A 30 -7.52 -12.08 -5.93
C VAL A 30 -7.79 -12.90 -4.67
N ILE A 31 -6.75 -13.59 -4.22
CA ILE A 31 -6.64 -14.18 -2.89
C ILE A 31 -5.62 -13.31 -2.15
N GLY A 32 -5.84 -13.10 -0.86
CA GLY A 32 -5.15 -12.09 -0.08
C GLY A 32 -6.00 -10.83 0.04
N ARG A 33 -5.91 -10.18 1.20
CA ARG A 33 -6.88 -9.17 1.65
C ARG A 33 -6.25 -7.94 2.30
N GLN A 34 -4.93 -7.88 2.45
CA GLN A 34 -4.24 -6.90 3.30
C GLN A 34 -3.41 -5.88 2.51
N GLY A 35 -3.05 -6.17 1.26
CA GLY A 35 -2.14 -5.31 0.51
C GLY A 35 -2.02 -5.63 -0.97
N ILE A 36 -1.59 -4.64 -1.76
CA ILE A 36 -1.30 -4.80 -3.19
C ILE A 36 -0.07 -3.99 -3.60
N THR A 37 0.84 -4.62 -4.35
CA THR A 37 1.94 -3.92 -5.01
C THR A 37 2.23 -4.51 -6.40
N THR A 38 3.09 -3.84 -7.15
CA THR A 38 3.57 -4.29 -8.47
C THR A 38 5.06 -3.99 -8.63
N ASP A 39 5.77 -4.89 -9.29
CA ASP A 39 7.15 -4.65 -9.77
C ASP A 39 7.18 -4.07 -11.20
N GLY A 40 6.00 -3.90 -11.80
CA GLY A 40 5.78 -3.47 -13.19
C GLY A 40 5.32 -4.64 -14.08
N GLU A 41 5.83 -5.84 -13.81
CA GLU A 41 5.62 -7.07 -14.59
C GLU A 41 4.61 -8.03 -13.92
N HIS A 42 4.51 -7.98 -12.59
CA HIS A 42 3.66 -8.83 -11.77
C HIS A 42 2.92 -8.01 -10.72
N TYR A 43 1.79 -8.56 -10.27
CA TYR A 43 1.08 -8.07 -9.09
C TYR A 43 1.38 -8.98 -7.90
N PHE A 44 1.51 -8.40 -6.72
CA PHE A 44 1.70 -9.13 -5.47
C PHE A 44 0.66 -8.70 -4.46
N VAL A 45 0.01 -9.67 -3.83
CA VAL A 45 -1.03 -9.44 -2.83
C VAL A 45 -0.56 -10.06 -1.52
N SER A 46 -0.77 -9.37 -0.40
CA SER A 46 -0.65 -9.97 0.93
C SER A 46 -2.03 -10.39 1.44
N GLY A 47 -2.11 -11.60 1.99
CA GLY A 47 -3.15 -11.97 2.93
C GLY A 47 -2.66 -11.78 4.36
N THR A 48 -3.53 -12.02 5.35
CA THR A 48 -3.15 -11.98 6.76
C THR A 48 -1.99 -12.94 7.08
N THR A 49 -1.97 -14.09 6.40
CA THR A 49 -0.97 -15.16 6.57
C THR A 49 -0.53 -15.78 5.24
N SER A 50 -0.61 -15.03 4.15
CA SER A 50 -0.24 -15.51 2.83
C SER A 50 0.36 -14.41 1.95
N ILE A 51 1.06 -14.82 0.90
CA ILE A 51 1.59 -13.91 -0.13
C ILE A 51 1.32 -14.55 -1.48
N GLU A 52 0.75 -13.80 -2.42
CA GLU A 52 0.37 -14.28 -3.74
C GLU A 52 1.02 -13.44 -4.84
N LYS A 53 1.40 -14.10 -5.94
CA LYS A 53 1.95 -13.47 -7.15
C LYS A 53 1.04 -13.75 -8.34
N TYR A 54 0.76 -12.72 -9.12
CA TYR A 54 -0.11 -12.77 -10.30
C TYR A 54 0.59 -12.18 -11.53
N ASP A 55 0.19 -12.62 -12.71
CA ASP A 55 0.51 -11.91 -13.96
C ASP A 55 -0.38 -10.67 -14.15
N LYS A 56 -0.07 -9.84 -15.16
CA LYS A 56 -0.84 -8.64 -15.47
C LYS A 56 -2.27 -8.91 -15.96
N ASN A 57 -2.64 -10.16 -16.21
CA ASN A 57 -4.01 -10.58 -16.57
C ASN A 57 -4.80 -11.09 -15.36
N GLY A 58 -4.22 -11.07 -14.15
CA GLY A 58 -4.87 -11.54 -12.93
C GLY A 58 -4.82 -13.06 -12.75
N LYS A 59 -3.99 -13.78 -13.50
CA LYS A 59 -3.77 -15.21 -13.27
C LYS A 59 -2.72 -15.40 -12.18
N MET A 60 -3.07 -16.14 -11.13
CA MET A 60 -2.13 -16.51 -10.08
C MET A 60 -0.99 -17.38 -10.66
N LEU A 61 0.24 -16.99 -10.35
CA LEU A 61 1.47 -17.66 -10.76
C LEU A 61 2.09 -18.45 -9.61
N LEU A 62 2.06 -17.89 -8.40
CA LEU A 62 2.69 -18.47 -7.22
C LEU A 62 1.95 -18.00 -5.95
N ALA A 63 1.97 -18.82 -4.91
CA ALA A 63 1.47 -18.48 -3.59
C ALA A 63 2.37 -19.08 -2.51
N ASN A 64 2.54 -18.35 -1.40
CA ASN A 64 3.12 -18.83 -0.16
C ASN A 64 2.04 -18.75 0.93
N ASN A 65 1.53 -19.92 1.34
CA ASN A 65 0.46 -20.03 2.35
C ASN A 65 0.99 -20.28 3.77
N THR A 66 2.31 -20.35 3.94
CA THR A 66 2.98 -20.54 5.24
C THR A 66 4.19 -19.61 5.36
N PRO A 67 4.02 -18.29 5.14
CA PRO A 67 5.12 -17.33 5.09
C PRO A 67 5.81 -17.14 6.45
N PHE A 68 5.12 -17.43 7.55
CA PHE A 68 5.66 -17.32 8.91
C PHE A 68 6.48 -18.53 9.38
N ASP A 69 6.39 -19.70 8.73
CA ASP A 69 7.02 -20.95 9.19
C ASP A 69 8.55 -20.88 9.31
N GLN A 70 9.18 -20.03 8.50
CA GLN A 70 10.65 -19.87 8.46
C GLN A 70 11.15 -18.71 9.32
N GLN A 71 10.24 -18.02 10.00
CA GLN A 71 10.58 -16.87 10.82
C GLN A 71 10.85 -17.31 12.26
N SER A 72 11.91 -16.77 12.87
CA SER A 72 12.26 -17.04 14.26
C SER A 72 11.39 -16.28 15.26
N GLU A 73 10.64 -15.29 14.81
CA GLU A 73 9.83 -14.40 15.65
C GLU A 73 8.35 -14.76 15.59
N LEU A 74 7.63 -14.48 16.68
CA LEU A 74 6.19 -14.68 16.82
C LEU A 74 5.40 -13.69 15.94
N LEU A 75 5.63 -13.62 14.64
CA LEU A 75 4.81 -12.83 13.73
C LEU A 75 3.67 -13.72 13.19
N ASN A 76 2.47 -13.15 13.04
CA ASN A 76 1.30 -13.88 12.58
C ASN A 76 0.32 -13.05 11.75
N HIS A 77 0.68 -11.81 11.45
CA HIS A 77 -0.19 -10.86 10.77
C HIS A 77 0.63 -10.02 9.80
N PHE A 78 0.18 -9.95 8.55
CA PHE A 78 0.63 -8.95 7.59
C PHE A 78 -0.41 -7.85 7.39
N GLY A 79 0.08 -6.63 7.15
CA GLY A 79 -0.65 -5.53 6.53
C GLY A 79 -0.30 -5.40 5.04
N ASP A 80 -0.22 -4.16 4.56
CA ASP A 80 0.17 -3.85 3.17
C ASP A 80 1.62 -4.29 2.87
N LEU A 81 1.96 -4.25 1.58
CA LEU A 81 3.27 -4.60 1.07
C LEU A 81 3.77 -3.64 -0.01
N SER A 82 5.10 -3.55 -0.14
CA SER A 82 5.78 -2.78 -1.17
C SER A 82 6.79 -3.65 -1.91
N SER A 83 6.96 -3.45 -3.21
CA SER A 83 8.01 -4.12 -3.99
C SER A 83 9.13 -3.16 -4.37
N ASN A 84 10.36 -3.65 -4.30
CA ASN A 84 11.52 -2.91 -4.80
C ASN A 84 12.69 -3.86 -5.10
N ASN A 85 13.32 -3.69 -6.27
CA ASN A 85 14.54 -4.41 -6.66
C ASN A 85 14.46 -5.95 -6.49
N GLY A 86 13.33 -6.55 -6.89
CA GLY A 86 13.12 -8.00 -6.79
C GLY A 86 12.81 -8.51 -5.39
N LEU A 87 12.55 -7.61 -4.44
CA LEU A 87 12.16 -7.92 -3.07
C LEU A 87 10.75 -7.42 -2.78
N LEU A 88 10.06 -8.12 -1.89
CA LEU A 88 8.82 -7.68 -1.26
C LEU A 88 9.11 -7.32 0.20
N TYR A 89 8.54 -6.21 0.64
CA TYR A 89 8.65 -5.68 1.99
C TYR A 89 7.24 -5.61 2.57
N LEU A 90 6.95 -6.43 3.57
CA LEU A 90 5.62 -6.53 4.17
C LEU A 90 5.66 -5.95 5.57
N GLY A 91 4.67 -5.14 5.91
CA GLY A 91 4.39 -4.81 7.32
C GLY A 91 3.98 -6.08 8.03
N ALA A 92 4.71 -6.47 9.07
CA ALA A 92 4.53 -7.74 9.77
C ALA A 92 4.59 -7.55 11.27
N GLU A 93 3.68 -8.19 11.99
CA GLU A 93 3.54 -8.02 13.43
C GLU A 93 2.96 -9.28 14.09
N PHE A 94 3.03 -9.31 15.42
CA PHE A 94 2.15 -10.16 16.20
C PHE A 94 0.85 -9.41 16.48
N PHE A 95 -0.26 -9.97 16.03
CA PHE A 95 -1.59 -9.46 16.30
C PHE A 95 -2.39 -10.46 17.13
N LYS A 96 -3.00 -9.96 18.22
CA LYS A 96 -3.91 -10.75 19.06
C LYS A 96 -4.90 -9.83 19.77
N ASP A 97 -6.18 -10.19 19.74
CA ASP A 97 -7.25 -9.52 20.48
C ASP A 97 -7.36 -8.00 20.21
N GLY A 98 -7.03 -7.56 18.99
CA GLY A 98 -7.08 -6.14 18.59
C GLY A 98 -5.80 -5.36 18.89
N GLU A 99 -4.74 -6.01 19.37
CA GLU A 99 -3.47 -5.38 19.69
C GLU A 99 -2.32 -5.94 18.84
N ALA A 100 -1.59 -5.02 18.21
CA ALA A 100 -0.35 -5.29 17.50
C ALA A 100 0.87 -5.10 18.40
N ARG A 101 1.90 -5.92 18.21
CA ARG A 101 3.22 -5.80 18.85
C ARG A 101 4.30 -6.47 18.01
N ASN A 102 5.57 -6.22 18.35
CA ASN A 102 6.71 -6.76 17.62
C ASN A 102 6.70 -6.34 16.14
N LEU A 103 6.62 -5.03 15.89
CA LEU A 103 6.52 -4.45 14.56
C LEU A 103 7.80 -4.70 13.76
N ASN A 104 7.67 -5.34 12.62
CA ASN A 104 8.75 -5.75 11.74
C ASN A 104 8.41 -5.45 10.28
N ILE A 105 9.44 -5.24 9.48
CA ILE A 105 9.34 -5.38 8.02
C ILE A 105 9.88 -6.76 7.65
N SER A 106 9.01 -7.65 7.20
CA SER A 106 9.43 -8.97 6.69
C SER A 106 9.78 -8.86 5.22
N ILE A 107 10.96 -9.37 4.85
CA ILE A 107 11.47 -9.29 3.48
C ILE A 107 11.39 -10.66 2.83
N TYR A 108 10.86 -10.69 1.61
CA TYR A 108 10.73 -11.87 0.77
C TYR A 108 11.34 -11.65 -0.60
N ASP A 109 11.83 -12.72 -1.20
CA ASP A 109 12.24 -12.73 -2.61
C ASP A 109 10.99 -12.71 -3.50
N ALA A 110 10.86 -11.72 -4.41
CA ALA A 110 9.67 -11.55 -5.24
C ALA A 110 9.52 -12.63 -6.34
N ASN A 111 10.58 -13.38 -6.63
CA ASN A 111 10.53 -14.45 -7.62
C ASN A 111 10.00 -15.76 -7.02
N THR A 112 10.38 -16.04 -5.78
CA THR A 112 10.14 -17.32 -5.11
C THR A 112 9.17 -17.22 -3.94
N LEU A 113 8.81 -16.01 -3.50
CA LEU A 113 8.05 -15.72 -2.28
C LEU A 113 8.64 -16.35 -1.02
N LYS A 114 9.96 -16.58 -1.01
CA LYS A 114 10.67 -17.15 0.14
C LYS A 114 11.13 -16.05 1.08
N PHE A 115 11.01 -16.35 2.37
CA PHE A 115 11.46 -15.47 3.44
C PHE A 115 12.99 -15.25 3.35
N ILE A 116 13.41 -14.01 3.56
CA ILE A 116 14.83 -13.62 3.60
C ILE A 116 15.24 -13.23 5.01
N LYS A 117 14.57 -12.22 5.59
CA LYS A 117 14.87 -11.69 6.93
C LYS A 117 13.74 -10.79 7.44
N ASN A 118 13.77 -10.52 8.74
CA ASN A 118 12.99 -9.46 9.37
C ASN A 118 13.87 -8.25 9.69
N ILE A 119 13.27 -7.06 9.65
CA ILE A 119 13.85 -5.81 10.14
C ILE A 119 12.92 -5.28 11.24
N PRO A 120 13.31 -5.36 12.51
CA PRO A 120 12.49 -4.83 13.59
C PRO A 120 12.45 -3.30 13.53
N LEU A 121 11.27 -2.71 13.74
CA LEU A 121 11.12 -1.26 13.80
C LEU A 121 11.44 -0.71 15.19
N ASP A 122 12.12 0.42 15.22
CA ASP A 122 12.46 1.13 16.45
C ASP A 122 11.21 1.61 17.20
N THR A 123 11.02 1.08 18.41
CA THR A 123 9.86 1.35 19.26
C THR A 123 9.76 2.80 19.76
N THR A 124 10.84 3.59 19.66
CA THR A 124 10.84 5.00 20.11
C THR A 124 10.00 5.92 19.21
N SER A 125 9.60 5.44 18.02
CA SER A 125 8.70 6.16 17.10
C SER A 125 7.31 6.42 17.69
N GLY A 126 6.89 5.57 18.64
CA GLY A 126 5.53 5.55 19.18
C GLY A 126 4.48 4.98 18.21
N GLN A 127 4.88 4.37 17.09
CA GLN A 127 3.97 3.64 16.22
C GLN A 127 3.50 2.34 16.90
N LYS A 128 2.21 2.02 16.78
CA LYS A 128 1.60 0.87 17.46
C LYS A 128 1.30 -0.33 16.56
N GLU A 129 1.23 -0.12 15.26
CA GLU A 129 0.80 -1.10 14.25
C GLU A 129 1.41 -0.73 12.90
N ILE A 130 1.63 -1.70 12.01
CA ILE A 130 1.97 -1.44 10.61
C ILE A 130 0.79 -1.82 9.71
N SER A 131 -0.07 -0.85 9.41
CA SER A 131 -1.18 -1.07 8.48
C SER A 131 -0.72 -1.04 7.02
N ALA A 132 0.17 -0.10 6.68
CA ALA A 132 0.73 -0.01 5.35
C ALA A 132 2.22 0.35 5.33
N ILE A 133 2.89 0.02 4.22
CA ILE A 133 4.31 0.28 3.98
C ILE A 133 4.58 0.62 2.51
N THR A 134 5.48 1.58 2.29
CA THR A 134 6.13 1.79 0.99
C THR A 134 7.63 1.97 1.15
N VAL A 135 8.40 1.48 0.17
CA VAL A 135 9.82 1.81 0.03
C VAL A 135 9.96 3.20 -0.59
N ASP A 136 10.77 4.05 0.02
CA ASP A 136 11.27 5.31 -0.53
C ASP A 136 12.66 5.07 -1.09
N ASN A 137 12.73 4.91 -2.41
CA ASN A 137 13.97 4.60 -3.13
C ASN A 137 14.96 5.75 -3.14
N ASP A 138 14.47 6.99 -3.08
CA ASP A 138 15.31 8.19 -3.13
C ASP A 138 16.10 8.34 -1.82
N ASN A 139 15.47 7.99 -0.69
CA ASN A 139 16.05 8.17 0.65
C ASN A 139 16.51 6.88 1.32
N GLN A 140 16.34 5.72 0.67
CA GLN A 140 16.67 4.40 1.25
C GLN A 140 15.99 4.19 2.61
N SER A 141 14.68 4.43 2.64
CA SER A 141 13.86 4.33 3.85
C SER A 141 12.52 3.65 3.58
N PHE A 142 11.82 3.26 4.63
CA PHE A 142 10.41 2.91 4.60
C PHE A 142 9.57 4.10 5.06
N TRP A 143 8.39 4.25 4.47
CA TRP A 143 7.28 4.99 5.07
C TRP A 143 6.19 4.01 5.48
N THR A 144 5.70 4.11 6.72
CA THR A 144 4.67 3.23 7.25
C THR A 144 3.57 4.00 7.97
N THR A 145 2.41 3.37 8.14
CA THR A 145 1.20 3.92 8.80
C THR A 145 0.65 2.95 9.84
N ALA A 146 -0.32 3.39 10.63
CA ALA A 146 -1.13 2.56 11.54
C ALA A 146 -2.62 2.71 11.18
N TRP A 147 -3.44 1.68 11.44
CA TRP A 147 -4.83 1.63 10.99
C TRP A 147 -5.77 2.40 11.91
N GLY A 148 -5.63 2.30 13.23
CA GLY A 148 -6.65 2.75 14.20
C GLY A 148 -7.10 4.22 14.16
N ASP A 149 -7.87 4.64 15.15
CA ASP A 149 -8.36 6.03 15.33
C ASP A 149 -7.68 6.76 16.50
N ASP A 150 -6.48 6.30 16.87
CA ASP A 150 -5.68 6.86 17.95
C ASP A 150 -4.53 7.74 17.45
N GLU A 151 -3.73 8.29 18.37
CA GLU A 151 -2.61 9.16 18.01
C GLU A 151 -1.64 8.51 17.00
N SER A 152 -1.50 7.19 16.99
CA SER A 152 -0.58 6.49 16.09
C SER A 152 -1.02 6.58 14.63
N SER A 153 -2.30 6.68 14.32
CA SER A 153 -2.76 6.76 12.92
C SER A 153 -2.65 8.16 12.32
N HIS A 154 -2.46 9.19 13.15
CA HIS A 154 -2.35 10.58 12.72
C HIS A 154 -1.03 10.91 12.01
N TYR A 155 -0.12 9.94 11.86
CA TYR A 155 1.22 10.14 11.31
C TYR A 155 1.56 9.10 10.24
N VAL A 156 2.45 9.51 9.33
CA VAL A 156 3.31 8.58 8.58
C VAL A 156 4.70 8.56 9.21
N TYR A 157 5.29 7.38 9.33
CA TYR A 157 6.55 7.15 10.03
C TYR A 157 7.65 6.74 9.06
N GLN A 158 8.83 7.32 9.21
CA GLN A 158 9.99 7.00 8.39
C GLN A 158 11.00 6.17 9.16
N TYR A 159 11.45 5.07 8.57
CA TYR A 159 12.47 4.18 9.13
C TYR A 159 13.59 3.91 8.11
N ALA A 160 14.81 3.73 8.58
CA ALA A 160 15.92 3.36 7.71
C ALA A 160 15.73 1.94 7.17
N ILE A 161 15.94 1.75 5.85
CA ILE A 161 15.77 0.45 5.19
C ILE A 161 16.79 -0.59 5.65
N SER A 162 17.93 -0.14 6.19
CA SER A 162 19.05 -0.98 6.61
C SER A 162 18.76 -1.81 7.86
N ASP A 163 18.12 -1.17 8.84
CA ASP A 163 18.09 -1.63 10.23
C ASP A 163 16.81 -1.24 10.99
N GLY A 164 15.83 -0.61 10.34
CA GLY A 164 14.54 -0.27 10.97
C GLY A 164 14.63 0.85 11.99
N ARG A 165 15.76 1.56 12.06
CA ARG A 165 15.93 2.71 12.95
C ARG A 165 14.95 3.82 12.60
N PHE A 166 14.30 4.39 13.62
CA PHE A 166 13.38 5.52 13.44
C PHE A 166 14.14 6.76 12.96
N ILE A 167 13.62 7.41 11.93
CA ILE A 167 14.19 8.65 11.37
C ILE A 167 13.35 9.84 11.81
N GLN A 168 12.06 9.85 11.47
CA GLN A 168 11.13 10.93 11.75
C GLN A 168 9.68 10.48 11.51
N ARG A 169 8.72 11.34 11.84
CA ARG A 169 7.31 11.16 11.48
C ARG A 169 6.70 12.47 11.00
N ILE A 170 5.75 12.40 10.08
CA ILE A 170 5.00 13.56 9.57
C ILE A 170 3.57 13.45 10.11
N LYS A 171 3.09 14.50 10.79
CA LYS A 171 1.70 14.59 11.20
C LYS A 171 0.84 14.94 10.00
N LEU A 172 -0.22 14.18 9.75
CA LEU A 172 -1.16 14.41 8.67
C LEU A 172 -2.15 15.52 9.05
N SER A 173 -2.41 16.44 8.11
CA SER A 173 -3.43 17.48 8.24
C SER A 173 -4.21 17.61 6.92
N PRO A 174 -5.53 17.47 6.89
CA PRO A 174 -6.37 16.99 8.01
C PRO A 174 -5.89 15.63 8.52
N THR A 175 -6.24 15.30 9.77
CA THR A 175 -5.99 13.98 10.32
C THR A 175 -6.66 12.93 9.44
N LEU A 176 -5.89 11.89 9.08
CA LEU A 176 -6.40 10.69 8.44
C LEU A 176 -6.42 9.56 9.48
N SER A 177 -7.37 8.64 9.35
CA SER A 177 -7.51 7.43 10.17
C SER A 177 -7.92 6.28 9.26
N PHE A 178 -7.86 5.04 9.74
CA PHE A 178 -8.16 3.84 8.94
C PHE A 178 -7.30 3.76 7.68
N ILE A 179 -6.02 4.16 7.81
CA ILE A 179 -5.08 4.12 6.69
C ILE A 179 -4.70 2.66 6.44
N GLN A 180 -4.92 2.20 5.21
CA GLN A 180 -4.75 0.80 4.82
C GLN A 180 -3.82 0.62 3.62
N GLY A 181 -3.42 1.70 2.97
CA GLY A 181 -2.47 1.65 1.87
C GLY A 181 -1.59 2.88 1.81
N ILE A 182 -0.33 2.68 1.43
CA ILE A 182 0.60 3.77 1.14
C ILE A 182 1.53 3.42 -0.02
N SER A 183 1.73 4.36 -0.94
CA SER A 183 2.68 4.23 -2.05
C SER A 183 3.52 5.49 -2.20
N TYR A 184 4.82 5.31 -2.39
CA TYR A 184 5.75 6.39 -2.68
C TYR A 184 5.91 6.57 -4.19
N ASP A 185 5.85 7.82 -4.67
CA ASP A 185 6.28 8.21 -6.02
C ASP A 185 6.82 9.65 -6.03
N LYS A 186 8.09 9.80 -6.44
CA LYS A 186 8.79 11.08 -6.68
C LYS A 186 8.56 12.12 -5.57
N GLY A 187 8.82 11.74 -4.32
CA GLY A 187 8.65 12.61 -3.14
C GLY A 187 7.21 12.84 -2.67
N ASN A 188 6.25 12.10 -3.23
CA ASN A 188 4.86 12.10 -2.78
C ASN A 188 4.49 10.74 -2.18
N LEU A 189 3.62 10.77 -1.16
CA LEU A 189 2.95 9.60 -0.61
C LEU A 189 1.50 9.62 -1.09
N PHE A 190 1.06 8.54 -1.70
CA PHE A 190 -0.33 8.26 -2.04
C PHE A 190 -0.89 7.35 -0.97
N ILE A 191 -1.94 7.78 -0.28
CA ILE A 191 -2.45 7.14 0.94
C ILE A 191 -3.93 6.83 0.74
N THR A 192 -4.33 5.58 0.95
CA THR A 192 -5.74 5.21 0.97
C THR A 192 -6.25 5.03 2.39
N THR A 193 -7.47 5.48 2.63
CA THR A 193 -8.18 5.33 3.91
C THR A 193 -9.49 4.57 3.69
N ASP A 194 -9.79 3.67 4.60
CA ASP A 194 -11.11 3.05 4.77
C ASP A 194 -12.02 4.00 5.56
N ASP A 195 -12.33 5.15 4.95
CA ASP A 195 -13.11 6.24 5.55
C ASP A 195 -14.56 6.29 5.08
N GLY A 196 -14.94 5.42 4.13
CA GLY A 196 -16.30 5.19 3.71
C GLY A 196 -17.00 4.14 4.58
N GLN A 197 -18.30 4.32 4.81
CA GLN A 197 -19.12 3.28 5.45
C GLN A 197 -19.76 2.36 4.41
N ALA A 198 -19.31 1.11 4.35
CA ALA A 198 -19.85 0.10 3.44
C ALA A 198 -21.37 -0.11 3.61
N ASP A 199 -21.88 -0.11 4.85
CA ASP A 199 -23.32 -0.22 5.17
C ASP A 199 -24.17 0.91 4.55
N LYS A 200 -23.56 2.07 4.29
CA LYS A 200 -24.20 3.25 3.70
C LYS A 200 -23.85 3.47 2.23
N LYS A 201 -23.04 2.58 1.65
CA LYS A 201 -22.48 2.71 0.30
C LYS A 201 -21.66 3.98 0.10
N GLU A 202 -20.95 4.40 1.14
CA GLU A 202 -20.04 5.54 1.07
C GLU A 202 -18.68 5.08 0.52
N PRO A 203 -18.05 5.84 -0.39
CA PRO A 203 -16.78 5.46 -0.98
C PRO A 203 -15.60 5.86 -0.11
N ASP A 204 -14.56 5.03 -0.17
CA ASP A 204 -13.25 5.30 0.40
C ASP A 204 -12.45 6.31 -0.42
N SER A 205 -11.39 6.84 0.18
CA SER A 205 -10.65 7.99 -0.32
C SER A 205 -9.17 7.69 -0.61
N LEU A 206 -8.62 8.39 -1.60
CA LEU A 206 -7.19 8.51 -1.88
C LEU A 206 -6.72 9.92 -1.55
N TYR A 207 -5.62 10.03 -0.80
CA TYR A 207 -4.94 11.28 -0.47
C TYR A 207 -3.54 11.31 -1.04
N ARG A 208 -3.00 12.52 -1.22
CA ARG A 208 -1.60 12.74 -1.56
C ARG A 208 -0.95 13.66 -0.55
N VAL A 209 0.24 13.27 -0.09
CA VAL A 209 1.12 14.07 0.78
C VAL A 209 2.42 14.34 0.05
N ASN A 210 2.76 15.61 -0.17
CA ASN A 210 4.11 15.97 -0.63
C ASN A 210 5.06 16.03 0.57
N ILE A 211 6.05 15.14 0.62
CA ILE A 211 6.92 14.96 1.80
C ILE A 211 7.67 16.25 2.13
N LYS A 212 8.28 16.88 1.12
CA LYS A 212 9.06 18.12 1.31
C LYS A 212 8.17 19.25 1.82
N GLN A 213 6.96 19.40 1.28
CA GLN A 213 6.02 20.40 1.76
C GLN A 213 5.61 20.13 3.20
N ALA A 214 5.24 18.88 3.51
CA ALA A 214 4.78 18.46 4.83
C ALA A 214 5.84 18.63 5.92
N LEU A 215 7.13 18.51 5.58
CA LEU A 215 8.24 18.74 6.51
C LEU A 215 8.57 20.24 6.71
N ASN A 216 8.26 21.11 5.75
CA ASN A 216 8.70 22.50 5.74
C ASN A 216 7.59 23.53 5.99
N GLN A 217 6.33 23.12 6.04
CA GLN A 217 5.19 24.02 6.16
C GLN A 217 4.22 23.56 7.25
N THR A 218 3.61 24.54 7.93
CA THR A 218 2.49 24.32 8.83
C THR A 218 1.18 24.45 8.05
N GLY A 219 0.25 23.52 8.24
CA GLY A 219 -1.07 23.53 7.60
C GLY A 219 -1.41 22.19 6.96
N ASP A 220 -2.43 22.20 6.12
CA ASP A 220 -2.91 20.99 5.44
C ASP A 220 -1.85 20.46 4.47
N ASN A 221 -1.53 19.18 4.63
CA ASN A 221 -0.53 18.45 3.86
C ASN A 221 -1.06 17.15 3.25
N ALA A 222 -2.25 16.69 3.65
CA ALA A 222 -2.95 15.53 3.10
C ALA A 222 -4.08 16.00 2.17
N VAL A 223 -3.83 15.98 0.86
CA VAL A 223 -4.77 16.51 -0.14
C VAL A 223 -5.58 15.39 -0.75
N LEU A 224 -6.90 15.41 -0.58
CA LEU A 224 -7.82 14.47 -1.24
C LEU A 224 -7.64 14.49 -2.77
N GLN A 225 -7.43 13.32 -3.34
CA GLN A 225 -7.21 13.12 -4.77
C GLN A 225 -8.42 12.48 -5.45
N HIS A 226 -8.99 11.43 -4.85
CA HIS A 226 -10.06 10.63 -5.45
C HIS A 226 -10.98 10.04 -4.38
N LYS A 227 -12.23 9.80 -4.75
CA LYS A 227 -13.18 8.97 -4.00
C LYS A 227 -13.60 7.81 -4.89
N PHE A 228 -13.40 6.58 -4.43
CA PHE A 228 -13.56 5.38 -5.25
C PHE A 228 -15.01 4.97 -5.40
N THR A 229 -15.73 5.65 -6.30
CA THR A 229 -17.13 5.36 -6.61
C THR A 229 -17.31 4.31 -7.70
N GLU A 230 -16.21 3.87 -8.32
CA GLU A 230 -16.21 2.96 -9.47
C GLU A 230 -16.11 1.48 -9.08
N PHE A 231 -15.96 1.16 -7.79
CA PHE A 231 -15.88 -0.23 -7.34
C PHE A 231 -17.18 -0.99 -7.60
N THR A 232 -17.05 -2.31 -7.76
CA THR A 232 -18.19 -3.20 -8.00
C THR A 232 -19.24 -3.10 -6.90
N ASP A 233 -18.81 -2.91 -5.65
CA ASP A 233 -19.64 -2.66 -4.48
C ASP A 233 -18.79 -1.99 -3.40
N SER A 234 -19.43 -1.41 -2.39
CA SER A 234 -18.72 -0.84 -1.24
C SER A 234 -18.07 -1.94 -0.39
N GLY A 235 -16.98 -1.57 0.29
CA GLY A 235 -16.12 -2.48 1.01
C GLY A 235 -15.09 -1.71 1.83
N GLU A 236 -13.99 -2.38 2.18
CA GLU A 236 -12.82 -1.78 2.84
C GLU A 236 -11.64 -1.79 1.85
N ILE A 237 -11.03 -0.63 1.59
CA ILE A 237 -9.74 -0.57 0.88
C ILE A 237 -8.63 -1.10 1.76
N GLU A 238 -7.80 -1.98 1.20
CA GLU A 238 -6.74 -2.70 1.92
C GLU A 238 -5.42 -2.69 1.14
N GLY A 239 -5.06 -1.56 0.54
CA GLY A 239 -3.75 -1.38 -0.08
C GLY A 239 -3.79 -0.52 -1.35
N VAL A 240 -2.65 0.08 -1.66
CA VAL A 240 -2.49 0.96 -2.82
C VAL A 240 -1.08 0.89 -3.37
N ASN A 241 -0.94 0.95 -4.70
CA ASN A 241 0.37 1.12 -5.31
C ASN A 241 0.31 2.03 -6.54
N VAL A 242 1.31 2.90 -6.68
CA VAL A 242 1.52 3.76 -7.85
C VAL A 242 2.83 3.37 -8.50
N LEU A 243 2.77 2.95 -9.77
CA LEU A 243 3.96 2.67 -10.58
C LEU A 243 3.63 2.82 -12.06
N ASN A 244 4.52 3.43 -12.84
CA ASN A 244 4.41 3.55 -14.30
C ASN A 244 3.05 4.09 -14.79
N ASP A 245 2.57 5.14 -14.12
CA ASP A 245 1.26 5.76 -14.37
C ASP A 245 0.05 4.81 -14.22
N GLU A 246 0.20 3.70 -13.51
CA GLU A 246 -0.89 2.88 -13.01
C GLU A 246 -1.07 3.13 -11.51
N LEU A 247 -2.33 3.26 -11.07
CA LEU A 247 -2.72 3.17 -9.66
C LEU A 247 -3.46 1.85 -9.46
N LEU A 248 -2.99 1.05 -8.52
CA LEU A 248 -3.62 -0.19 -8.07
C LEU A 248 -4.27 0.07 -6.74
N VAL A 249 -5.48 -0.46 -6.54
CA VAL A 249 -6.19 -0.39 -5.26
C VAL A 249 -6.80 -1.75 -4.97
N LEU A 250 -6.56 -2.29 -3.78
CA LEU A 250 -7.20 -3.51 -3.29
C LEU A 250 -8.44 -3.11 -2.48
N ASN A 251 -9.57 -3.74 -2.75
CA ASN A 251 -10.80 -3.54 -1.98
C ASN A 251 -11.46 -4.87 -1.66
N ASN A 252 -11.80 -5.06 -0.39
CA ASN A 252 -12.52 -6.21 0.15
C ASN A 252 -14.01 -5.88 0.28
N ARG A 253 -14.88 -6.62 -0.43
CA ARG A 253 -16.34 -6.40 -0.39
C ARG A 253 -17.11 -7.65 0.00
N GLY A 254 -18.36 -7.42 0.41
CA GLY A 254 -19.33 -8.49 0.61
C GLY A 254 -19.49 -8.99 2.05
N MET A 255 -18.79 -8.37 3.01
CA MET A 255 -18.88 -8.69 4.43
C MET A 255 -19.18 -7.44 5.24
N HIS A 256 -20.01 -7.59 6.28
CA HIS A 256 -20.04 -6.64 7.39
C HIS A 256 -18.76 -6.78 8.20
N ILE A 257 -18.11 -5.67 8.47
CA ILE A 257 -16.86 -5.61 9.20
C ILE A 257 -17.07 -4.93 10.55
N GLU A 258 -16.49 -5.51 11.60
CA GLU A 258 -16.42 -4.88 12.92
C GLU A 258 -14.96 -4.84 13.35
N LYS A 259 -14.40 -3.62 13.49
CA LYS A 259 -12.99 -3.38 13.87
C LYS A 259 -11.99 -4.12 12.96
N GLY A 260 -12.15 -4.01 11.64
CA GLY A 260 -11.31 -4.69 10.64
C GLY A 260 -11.51 -6.20 10.51
N MET A 261 -12.43 -6.80 11.30
CA MET A 261 -12.72 -8.23 11.25
C MET A 261 -14.03 -8.53 10.50
N PRO A 262 -14.00 -9.34 9.43
CA PRO A 262 -15.22 -9.79 8.75
C PRO A 262 -16.08 -10.67 9.64
N ILE A 263 -17.31 -10.24 9.92
CA ILE A 263 -18.22 -10.94 10.85
C ILE A 263 -19.26 -11.78 10.12
N ARG A 264 -19.91 -11.23 9.08
CA ARG A 264 -20.97 -11.93 8.33
C ARG A 264 -21.16 -11.36 6.92
N PRO A 265 -21.59 -12.16 5.93
CA PRO A 265 -21.80 -11.66 4.57
C PRO A 265 -23.01 -10.73 4.46
N TYR A 266 -22.93 -9.77 3.55
CA TYR A 266 -24.08 -8.99 3.09
C TYR A 266 -25.06 -9.87 2.29
N PRO A 267 -26.35 -9.48 2.17
CA PRO A 267 -27.29 -10.16 1.29
C PRO A 267 -26.76 -10.30 -0.14
N GLY A 268 -26.75 -11.52 -0.67
CA GLY A 268 -26.20 -11.83 -2.00
C GLY A 268 -24.76 -12.32 -2.01
N TYR A 269 -24.04 -12.19 -0.88
CA TYR A 269 -22.68 -12.69 -0.72
C TYR A 269 -22.65 -14.01 0.07
N LYS A 270 -21.66 -14.85 -0.24
CA LYS A 270 -21.38 -16.09 0.50
C LYS A 270 -20.09 -16.02 1.32
N LYS A 271 -19.21 -15.11 0.95
CA LYS A 271 -17.89 -14.86 1.53
C LYS A 271 -17.41 -13.48 1.08
N GLU A 272 -16.36 -13.00 1.71
CA GLU A 272 -15.59 -11.85 1.24
C GLU A 272 -15.04 -12.09 -0.17
N ILE A 273 -14.98 -11.01 -0.94
CA ILE A 273 -14.34 -10.97 -2.25
C ILE A 273 -13.31 -9.84 -2.22
N SER A 274 -12.04 -10.22 -2.37
CA SER A 274 -10.94 -9.30 -2.57
C SER A 274 -10.75 -9.05 -4.06
N GLU A 275 -10.73 -7.78 -4.46
CA GLU A 275 -10.69 -7.36 -5.85
C GLU A 275 -9.71 -6.21 -6.04
N VAL A 276 -8.81 -6.36 -7.02
CA VAL A 276 -7.84 -5.33 -7.40
C VAL A 276 -8.42 -4.51 -8.53
N TYR A 277 -8.41 -3.19 -8.37
CA TYR A 277 -8.84 -2.21 -9.36
C TYR A 277 -7.61 -1.47 -9.90
N ILE A 278 -7.53 -1.34 -11.22
CA ILE A 278 -6.39 -0.71 -11.89
C ILE A 278 -6.86 0.53 -12.64
N TYR A 279 -6.28 1.65 -12.26
CA TYR A 279 -6.54 2.97 -12.83
C TYR A 279 -5.37 3.43 -13.68
N ASP A 280 -5.68 4.06 -14.80
CA ASP A 280 -4.74 4.85 -15.58
C ASP A 280 -4.73 6.28 -15.04
N ILE A 281 -3.54 6.77 -14.68
CA ILE A 281 -3.34 8.13 -14.14
C ILE A 281 -2.54 9.04 -15.08
N ARG A 282 -2.28 8.61 -16.33
CA ARG A 282 -1.52 9.38 -17.35
C ARG A 282 -2.21 10.66 -17.79
N ASN A 283 -3.53 10.69 -17.76
CA ASN A 283 -4.32 11.86 -18.21
C ASN A 283 -4.26 13.04 -17.23
N GLY A 284 -3.42 12.97 -16.19
CA GLY A 284 -2.96 14.12 -15.43
C GLY A 284 -1.64 14.75 -15.90
N CYS A 285 -0.97 14.16 -16.89
CA CYS A 285 0.29 14.64 -17.42
C CYS A 285 0.05 15.71 -18.50
N LYS A 286 0.35 16.98 -18.19
CA LYS A 286 0.63 17.96 -19.24
C LYS A 286 2.12 17.92 -19.52
N ILE A 287 2.50 17.58 -20.75
CA ILE A 287 3.84 17.86 -21.27
C ILE A 287 3.99 19.38 -21.20
N LYS A 288 4.97 19.88 -20.43
CA LYS A 288 5.35 21.30 -20.47
C LYS A 288 6.07 21.62 -21.76
#